data_AF-A0A4Q1F2Q4-F1
#
_entry.id   AF-A0A4Q1F2Q4-F1
#
_cell.length_a   1.000
_cell.length_b   1.000
_cell.length_c   1.000
_cell.angle_alpha   90.00
_cell.angle_beta   90.00
_cell.angle_gamma   90.00
#
_symmetry.space_group_name_H-M   'P 1'
#
loop_
_entity.id
_entity.type
_entity.pdbx_description
1 polymer ?
#
loop_
_entity_poly.entity_id
_entity_poly.type
_entity_poly.pdbx_seq_one_letter_code
_entity_poly.pdbx_strand_id
1 'polypeptide(L)'
;MKKLLFLSIALLSLAACSSDDDSTPVEVPTVGETLKESVGGANQPNQVYLDLSTAESKSVNRGAWDFGFSTGTDFRVILNGSIRMAVKKLETSDITVAQEIDIKVLAGGGETQASNGYVDNPTGVLAGAGAGIGTAIAEISATDADNKVYLVNLGYAVGTAKANPGNVAVDGDPRGWKKVRILRSGNGYKIQYADLASKTFTEKTVSKDADFNFTFFSLTSGNTVSVEPAKAKWDLNFTVFTNYLNMGPGGEVTYAYSDFITSNSKGGTQVYQVLVSAGGSYADFTKAKVVEDSFKPSVTDQRMIGANWRNGGGQNGSLPSIRTDRFYVVKDAAGNYYKVKFLTMTNDAGERGNVVLEYAILK
;
A
#
# COMPACT_ATOMS: atom_id res chain seq x y z
N MET A 1 -24.61 -81.97 -12.04
CA MET A 1 -25.19 -82.26 -10.71
C MET A 1 -25.65 -80.95 -10.08
N LYS A 2 -26.86 -80.95 -9.52
CA LYS A 2 -27.54 -79.82 -8.85
C LYS A 2 -26.81 -79.39 -7.57
N LYS A 3 -26.84 -78.07 -7.28
CA LYS A 3 -27.22 -77.41 -5.99
C LYS A 3 -26.90 -75.90 -6.09
N LEU A 4 -27.92 -75.03 -6.10
CA LEU A 4 -28.41 -74.19 -4.97
C LEU A 4 -27.38 -73.13 -4.50
N LEU A 5 -27.68 -71.89 -4.11
CA LEU A 5 -28.80 -70.93 -4.17
C LEU A 5 -28.30 -69.67 -3.40
N PHE A 6 -28.92 -68.51 -3.60
CA PHE A 6 -28.95 -67.28 -2.77
C PHE A 6 -27.91 -66.16 -2.95
N LEU A 7 -28.29 -65.18 -3.78
CA LEU A 7 -28.65 -63.78 -3.46
C LEU A 7 -27.98 -63.10 -2.25
N SER A 8 -27.24 -62.01 -2.51
CA SER A 8 -27.24 -60.83 -1.64
C SER A 8 -26.82 -59.57 -2.41
N ILE A 9 -27.68 -58.56 -2.29
CA ILE A 9 -27.65 -57.21 -2.84
C ILE A 9 -26.42 -56.44 -2.31
N ALA A 10 -25.73 -55.69 -3.17
CA ALA A 10 -24.82 -54.63 -2.73
C ALA A 10 -25.10 -53.35 -3.52
N LEU A 11 -25.38 -52.30 -2.74
CA LEU A 11 -25.82 -50.97 -3.14
C LEU A 11 -24.82 -50.26 -4.06
N LEU A 12 -25.35 -49.49 -5.02
CA LEU A 12 -24.64 -48.32 -5.55
C LEU A 12 -24.46 -47.30 -4.43
N SER A 13 -23.21 -47.02 -4.07
CA SER A 13 -22.83 -45.75 -3.44
C SER A 13 -21.88 -45.02 -4.39
N LEU A 14 -22.41 -44.01 -5.07
CA LEU A 14 -21.61 -42.94 -5.68
C LEU A 14 -20.94 -42.18 -4.53
N ALA A 15 -19.67 -42.49 -4.25
CA ALA A 15 -18.83 -41.63 -3.44
C ALA A 15 -18.09 -40.66 -4.37
N ALA A 16 -18.64 -39.45 -4.46
CA ALA A 16 -17.88 -38.29 -4.91
C ALA A 16 -16.84 -37.96 -3.83
N CYS A 17 -15.58 -38.33 -4.06
CA CYS A 17 -14.46 -37.75 -3.32
C CYS A 17 -13.92 -36.57 -4.12
N SER A 18 -14.47 -35.40 -3.82
CA SER A 18 -13.80 -34.12 -4.01
C SER A 18 -12.89 -33.91 -2.81
N SER A 19 -11.59 -33.87 -3.07
CA SER A 19 -10.60 -33.25 -2.20
C SER A 19 -9.29 -33.12 -2.99
N ASP A 20 -9.29 -32.21 -3.95
CA ASP A 20 -8.05 -31.63 -4.46
C ASP A 20 -7.53 -30.65 -3.39
N ASP A 21 -6.95 -31.18 -2.32
CA ASP A 21 -6.04 -30.43 -1.45
C ASP A 21 -4.65 -30.49 -2.10
N ASP A 22 -4.51 -29.78 -3.22
CA ASP A 22 -3.23 -29.56 -3.89
C ASP A 22 -2.55 -28.33 -3.27
N SER A 23 -2.28 -28.40 -1.96
CA SER A 23 -1.33 -27.50 -1.32
C SER A 23 0.00 -28.22 -1.21
N THR A 24 0.77 -28.21 -2.28
CA THR A 24 2.20 -28.49 -2.17
C THR A 24 2.78 -27.51 -1.14
N PRO A 25 3.46 -27.99 -0.08
CA PRO A 25 4.12 -27.09 0.85
C PRO A 25 5.13 -26.26 0.09
N VAL A 26 4.90 -24.95 -0.01
CA VAL A 26 5.87 -24.04 -0.60
C VAL A 26 7.11 -24.06 0.29
N GLU A 27 8.23 -24.49 -0.29
CA GLU A 27 9.50 -24.58 0.44
C GLU A 27 10.11 -23.19 0.58
N VAL A 28 9.87 -22.54 1.73
CA VAL A 28 10.43 -21.24 2.04
C VAL A 28 11.95 -21.36 2.31
N PRO A 29 12.81 -20.51 1.72
CA PRO A 29 14.25 -20.66 1.81
C PRO A 29 14.76 -20.54 3.24
N THR A 30 15.42 -21.61 3.70
CA THR A 30 16.08 -21.64 5.02
C THR A 30 17.49 -21.05 4.99
N VAL A 31 18.07 -20.99 3.78
CA VAL A 31 19.33 -20.32 3.46
C VAL A 31 18.98 -19.15 2.53
N GLY A 32 19.69 -18.02 2.67
CA GLY A 32 19.38 -16.77 1.96
C GLY A 32 19.10 -16.97 0.46
N GLU A 33 17.90 -16.58 0.03
CA GLU A 33 17.50 -16.48 -1.37
C GLU A 33 17.48 -15.02 -1.80
N THR A 34 17.76 -14.76 -3.07
CA THR A 34 17.69 -13.42 -3.65
C THR A 34 16.44 -13.26 -4.52
N LEU A 35 15.66 -12.20 -4.26
CA LEU A 35 14.54 -11.78 -5.09
C LEU A 35 14.90 -10.51 -5.87
N LYS A 36 14.41 -10.42 -7.10
CA LYS A 36 14.61 -9.28 -8.00
C LYS A 36 13.26 -8.65 -8.30
N GLU A 37 13.01 -7.50 -7.69
CA GLU A 37 11.78 -6.73 -7.89
C GLU A 37 12.03 -5.50 -8.75
N SER A 38 11.02 -5.09 -9.52
CA SER A 38 11.10 -3.85 -10.29
C SER A 38 9.80 -3.07 -10.22
N VAL A 39 9.90 -1.81 -9.77
CA VAL A 39 8.79 -0.85 -9.84
C VAL A 39 8.63 -0.25 -11.23
N GLY A 40 9.38 -0.73 -12.23
CA GLY A 40 9.33 -0.29 -13.62
C GLY A 40 10.33 0.81 -13.98
N GLY A 41 11.52 0.79 -13.36
CA GLY A 41 12.60 1.73 -13.65
C GLY A 41 12.43 3.09 -12.97
N ALA A 42 13.13 4.11 -13.47
CA ALA A 42 13.30 5.39 -12.80
C ALA A 42 12.02 6.26 -12.73
N ASN A 43 10.98 5.93 -13.50
CA ASN A 43 9.66 6.56 -13.39
C ASN A 43 8.78 5.92 -12.31
N GLN A 44 9.14 4.71 -11.86
CA GLN A 44 8.43 3.93 -10.85
C GLN A 44 6.91 3.87 -11.11
N PRO A 45 6.47 3.41 -12.30
CA PRO A 45 5.06 3.35 -12.64
C PRO A 45 4.24 2.41 -11.75
N ASN A 46 4.88 1.47 -11.05
CA ASN A 46 4.18 0.39 -10.38
C ASN A 46 4.29 0.44 -8.85
N GLN A 47 3.24 -0.04 -8.20
CA GLN A 47 3.25 -0.58 -6.84
C GLN A 47 3.52 -2.09 -6.96
N VAL A 48 4.54 -2.60 -6.27
CA VAL A 48 4.90 -4.02 -6.31
C VAL A 48 4.65 -4.62 -4.94
N TYR A 49 3.64 -5.48 -4.85
CA TYR A 49 3.25 -6.20 -3.64
C TYR A 49 3.98 -7.53 -3.61
N LEU A 50 4.80 -7.78 -2.57
CA LEU A 50 5.63 -8.96 -2.41
C LEU A 50 5.09 -9.83 -1.26
N ASP A 51 4.87 -11.12 -1.51
CA ASP A 51 4.59 -12.16 -0.51
C ASP A 51 5.90 -12.92 -0.22
N LEU A 52 6.41 -12.81 1.00
CA LEU A 52 7.66 -13.48 1.38
C LEU A 52 7.50 -14.98 1.60
N SER A 53 6.26 -15.46 1.82
CA SER A 53 5.98 -16.87 2.03
C SER A 53 5.98 -17.67 0.73
N THR A 54 5.62 -17.03 -0.39
CA THR A 54 5.59 -17.67 -1.71
C THR A 54 6.67 -17.18 -2.67
N ALA A 55 7.41 -16.12 -2.30
CA ALA A 55 8.33 -15.41 -3.18
C ALA A 55 7.66 -14.81 -4.43
N GLU A 56 6.34 -14.65 -4.41
CA GLU A 56 5.58 -14.09 -5.53
C GLU A 56 5.38 -12.59 -5.35
N SER A 57 5.39 -11.86 -6.47
CA SER A 57 5.04 -10.46 -6.49
C SER A 57 3.95 -10.12 -7.50
N LYS A 58 3.09 -9.16 -7.13
CA LYS A 58 2.07 -8.58 -7.99
C LYS A 58 2.41 -7.12 -8.27
N SER A 59 2.55 -6.77 -9.54
CA SER A 59 2.80 -5.40 -9.99
C SER A 59 1.52 -4.75 -10.49
N VAL A 60 1.24 -3.52 -10.02
CA VAL A 60 0.06 -2.74 -10.42
C VAL A 60 0.47 -1.32 -10.74
N ASN A 61 0.01 -0.77 -11.87
CA ASN A 61 0.25 0.62 -12.21
C ASN A 61 -0.33 1.53 -11.12
N ARG A 62 0.51 2.37 -10.51
CA ARG A 62 0.15 3.19 -9.36
C ARG A 62 -0.84 4.31 -9.71
N GLY A 63 -1.05 4.63 -10.98
CA GLY A 63 -2.08 5.55 -11.47
C GLY A 63 -3.44 4.89 -11.77
N ALA A 64 -3.59 3.59 -11.53
CA ALA A 64 -4.82 2.86 -11.87
C ALA A 64 -6.01 3.13 -10.93
N TRP A 65 -5.79 3.75 -9.78
CA TRP A 65 -6.80 3.97 -8.74
C TRP A 65 -6.69 5.36 -8.11
N ASP A 66 -7.76 5.83 -7.48
CA ASP A 66 -7.83 7.14 -6.83
C ASP A 66 -8.21 7.02 -5.34
N PHE A 67 -9.17 6.14 -5.02
CA PHE A 67 -9.65 5.93 -3.66
C PHE A 67 -9.63 4.45 -3.28
N GLY A 68 -9.21 4.15 -2.05
CA GLY A 68 -9.35 2.83 -1.43
C GLY A 68 -10.38 2.88 -0.31
N PHE A 69 -11.42 2.06 -0.41
CA PHE A 69 -12.52 1.98 0.56
C PHE A 69 -12.26 0.86 1.55
N SER A 70 -12.11 1.17 2.85
CA SER A 70 -11.74 0.18 3.85
C SER A 70 -12.80 -0.90 4.00
N THR A 71 -12.38 -2.16 4.06
CA THR A 71 -13.28 -3.32 4.11
C THR A 71 -13.53 -3.84 5.53
N GLY A 72 -12.79 -3.34 6.52
CA GLY A 72 -13.00 -3.60 7.95
C GLY A 72 -14.32 -3.03 8.48
N THR A 73 -14.48 -2.97 9.80
CA THR A 73 -15.71 -2.47 10.45
C THR A 73 -15.94 -0.98 10.20
N ASP A 74 -14.86 -0.21 10.15
CA ASP A 74 -14.93 1.25 10.03
C ASP A 74 -15.26 1.68 8.60
N PHE A 75 -15.76 2.90 8.46
CA PHE A 75 -16.07 3.50 7.15
C PHE A 75 -15.04 4.58 6.80
N ARG A 76 -13.85 4.14 6.36
CA ARG A 76 -12.69 5.00 6.06
C ARG A 76 -12.32 4.89 4.59
N VAL A 77 -11.82 5.98 4.03
CA VAL A 77 -11.42 6.05 2.62
C VAL A 77 -10.03 6.65 2.54
N ILE A 78 -9.11 5.94 1.89
CA ILE A 78 -7.75 6.40 1.61
C ILE A 78 -7.67 7.04 0.23
N LEU A 79 -6.77 8.00 0.09
CA LEU A 79 -6.35 8.61 -1.16
C LEU A 79 -5.21 7.82 -1.78
N ASN A 80 -5.06 7.92 -3.09
CA ASN A 80 -3.85 7.44 -3.73
C ASN A 80 -2.66 8.38 -3.49
N GLY A 81 -1.99 8.17 -2.35
CA GLY A 81 -0.80 8.92 -1.96
C GLY A 81 0.41 8.67 -2.88
N SER A 82 0.42 7.60 -3.69
CA SER A 82 1.53 7.29 -4.61
C SER A 82 1.57 8.23 -5.83
N ILE A 83 0.45 8.87 -6.15
CA ILE A 83 0.32 9.89 -7.19
C ILE A 83 0.02 11.28 -6.60
N ARG A 84 0.27 11.45 -5.30
CA ARG A 84 0.24 12.75 -4.60
C ARG A 84 -1.15 13.40 -4.58
N MET A 85 -2.21 12.60 -4.51
CA MET A 85 -3.56 13.11 -4.28
C MET A 85 -3.67 13.84 -2.94
N ALA A 86 -4.53 14.85 -2.90
CA ALA A 86 -4.81 15.64 -1.71
C ALA A 86 -6.28 16.08 -1.68
N VAL A 87 -6.83 16.29 -0.49
CA VAL A 87 -8.22 16.71 -0.30
C VAL A 87 -8.36 17.81 0.74
N LYS A 88 -9.43 18.59 0.63
CA LYS A 88 -9.85 19.54 1.65
C LYS A 88 -11.35 19.40 1.89
N LYS A 89 -11.74 19.23 3.15
CA LYS A 89 -13.16 19.21 3.55
C LYS A 89 -13.79 20.58 3.28
N LEU A 90 -14.97 20.60 2.69
CA LEU A 90 -15.77 21.80 2.47
C LEU A 90 -16.91 21.89 3.51
N GLU A 91 -17.50 23.06 3.65
CA GLU A 91 -18.60 23.28 4.61
C GLU A 91 -19.94 22.69 4.12
N THR A 92 -20.08 22.49 2.81
CA THR A 92 -21.28 21.96 2.17
C THR A 92 -21.30 20.42 2.13
N SER A 93 -22.49 19.84 2.25
CA SER A 93 -22.79 18.45 1.88
C SER A 93 -23.48 18.33 0.52
N ASP A 94 -23.80 19.45 -0.12
CA ASP A 94 -24.41 19.50 -1.44
C ASP A 94 -23.33 19.51 -2.53
N ILE A 95 -23.19 18.38 -3.22
CA ILE A 95 -22.21 18.20 -4.30
C ILE A 95 -22.59 18.99 -5.56
N THR A 96 -23.80 19.55 -5.68
CA THR A 96 -24.20 20.34 -6.87
C THR A 96 -23.65 21.76 -6.83
N VAL A 97 -23.18 22.23 -5.67
CA VAL A 97 -22.59 23.57 -5.49
C VAL A 97 -21.24 23.65 -6.22
N ALA A 98 -21.08 24.67 -7.06
CA ALA A 98 -19.83 24.92 -7.76
C ALA A 98 -18.69 25.23 -6.78
N GLN A 99 -17.48 24.76 -7.10
CA GLN A 99 -16.28 25.00 -6.29
C GLN A 99 -15.17 25.61 -7.16
N GLU A 100 -14.22 26.26 -6.51
CA GLU A 100 -13.03 26.81 -7.15
C GLU A 100 -11.78 26.03 -6.73
N ILE A 101 -10.73 26.12 -7.54
CA ILE A 101 -9.43 25.55 -7.20
C ILE A 101 -8.86 26.28 -5.99
N ASP A 102 -8.42 25.53 -4.99
CA ASP A 102 -7.55 26.02 -3.93
C ASP A 102 -6.15 25.43 -4.14
N ILE A 103 -5.27 26.21 -4.78
CA ILE A 103 -3.92 25.76 -5.13
C ILE A 103 -3.07 25.36 -3.92
N LYS A 104 -3.50 25.64 -2.68
CA LYS A 104 -2.80 25.21 -1.46
C LYS A 104 -3.10 23.77 -1.08
N VAL A 105 -4.14 23.15 -1.67
CA VAL A 105 -4.53 21.76 -1.41
C VAL A 105 -3.71 20.84 -2.32
N LEU A 106 -2.49 20.51 -1.89
CA LEU A 106 -1.62 19.58 -2.60
C LEU A 106 -0.76 18.76 -1.63
N ALA A 107 -0.25 17.63 -2.09
CA ALA A 107 0.85 16.92 -1.45
C ALA A 107 2.18 17.50 -1.98
N GLY A 108 2.64 18.60 -1.38
CA GLY A 108 3.79 19.41 -1.80
C GLY A 108 5.14 18.69 -1.86
N GLY A 109 6.16 19.39 -2.37
CA GLY A 109 7.54 18.90 -2.52
C GLY A 109 8.42 19.23 -1.32
N GLY A 110 7.82 19.41 -0.14
CA GLY A 110 8.49 19.90 1.06
C GLY A 110 8.02 21.28 1.54
N GLU A 111 7.00 21.88 0.91
CA GLU A 111 6.50 23.21 1.32
C GLU A 111 5.14 23.15 2.02
N THR A 112 4.34 22.12 1.76
CA THR A 112 3.00 22.00 2.34
C THR A 112 3.06 21.38 3.73
N GLN A 113 2.63 22.12 4.75
CA GLN A 113 2.61 21.61 6.12
C GLN A 113 1.72 20.38 6.26
N ALA A 114 2.23 19.34 6.90
CA ALA A 114 1.50 18.11 7.21
C ALA A 114 0.26 18.40 8.08
N SER A 115 0.36 19.39 8.98
CA SER A 115 -0.73 19.84 9.85
C SER A 115 -1.94 20.43 9.10
N ASN A 116 -1.80 20.76 7.81
CA ASN A 116 -2.95 21.15 6.99
C ASN A 116 -3.91 19.99 6.73
N GLY A 117 -3.42 18.76 6.86
CA GLY A 117 -4.28 17.59 6.83
C GLY A 117 -4.80 17.17 5.45
N TYR A 118 -4.17 17.64 4.38
CA TYR A 118 -4.66 17.41 3.03
C TYR A 118 -4.41 16.00 2.50
N VAL A 119 -3.52 15.24 3.14
CA VAL A 119 -3.15 13.87 2.74
C VAL A 119 -3.37 12.91 3.90
N ASP A 120 -3.54 11.63 3.60
CA ASP A 120 -3.66 10.61 4.65
C ASP A 120 -2.40 10.57 5.52
N ASN A 121 -2.59 10.19 6.78
CA ASN A 121 -1.47 9.96 7.68
C ASN A 121 -0.58 8.82 7.14
N PRO A 122 0.72 9.06 6.90
CA PRO A 122 1.58 8.11 6.24
C PRO A 122 1.88 6.84 7.06
N THR A 123 1.61 6.86 8.38
CA THR A 123 1.65 5.65 9.23
C THR A 123 0.71 4.54 8.73
N GLY A 124 -0.34 4.91 7.99
CA GLY A 124 -1.38 4.00 7.55
C GLY A 124 -2.46 3.74 8.61
N VAL A 125 -2.42 4.41 9.77
CA VAL A 125 -3.55 4.41 10.70
C VAL A 125 -4.73 5.10 10.01
N LEU A 126 -5.90 4.44 9.98
CA LEU A 126 -7.09 4.97 9.32
C LEU A 126 -7.94 5.83 10.26
N ALA A 127 -8.04 5.41 11.52
CA ALA A 127 -8.86 6.07 12.52
C ALA A 127 -8.30 7.44 12.89
N GLY A 128 -9.19 8.41 13.07
CA GLY A 128 -8.87 9.77 13.47
C GLY A 128 -9.94 10.77 13.05
N ALA A 129 -9.71 12.04 13.37
CA ALA A 129 -10.69 13.10 13.17
C ALA A 129 -10.84 13.54 11.68
N GLY A 130 -10.05 12.98 10.78
CA GLY A 130 -9.85 13.55 9.44
C GLY A 130 -8.67 14.51 9.43
N ALA A 131 -8.47 15.21 8.31
CA ALA A 131 -7.44 16.25 8.18
C ALA A 131 -6.02 15.74 8.56
N GLY A 132 -5.61 14.58 8.02
CA GLY A 132 -4.28 14.00 8.22
C GLY A 132 -4.05 13.35 9.60
N ILE A 133 -5.05 13.39 10.48
CA ILE A 133 -5.13 12.54 11.67
C ILE A 133 -5.97 11.32 11.27
N GLY A 134 -5.30 10.21 10.98
CA GLY A 134 -5.90 9.08 10.28
C GLY A 134 -5.98 9.34 8.76
N THR A 135 -7.11 9.00 8.15
CA THR A 135 -7.41 9.41 6.77
C THR A 135 -7.65 10.92 6.65
N ALA A 136 -7.37 11.53 5.50
CA ALA A 136 -7.66 12.94 5.24
C ALA A 136 -9.17 13.20 5.12
N ILE A 137 -9.88 12.23 4.52
CA ILE A 137 -11.34 12.16 4.55
C ILE A 137 -11.75 11.66 5.93
N ALA A 138 -12.70 12.33 6.58
CA ALA A 138 -13.19 11.90 7.89
C ALA A 138 -13.93 10.55 7.76
N GLU A 139 -14.21 9.90 8.88
CA GLU A 139 -15.07 8.71 8.84
C GLU A 139 -16.41 9.06 8.22
N ILE A 140 -16.89 8.19 7.34
CA ILE A 140 -18.18 8.39 6.71
C ILE A 140 -19.24 8.15 7.77
N SER A 141 -20.03 9.17 8.10
CA SER A 141 -21.13 9.11 9.06
C SER A 141 -22.27 8.24 8.53
N ALA A 142 -23.00 7.61 9.45
CA ALA A 142 -24.28 6.96 9.14
C ALA A 142 -25.38 7.99 8.78
N THR A 143 -25.19 9.25 9.19
CA THR A 143 -26.08 10.36 8.84
C THR A 143 -25.56 11.05 7.58
N ASP A 144 -26.34 10.99 6.49
CA ASP A 144 -25.93 11.55 5.20
C ASP A 144 -25.55 13.04 5.28
N ALA A 145 -26.31 13.84 6.04
CA ALA A 145 -26.09 15.29 6.14
C ALA A 145 -24.72 15.66 6.76
N ASP A 146 -24.13 14.77 7.56
CA ASP A 146 -22.83 14.99 8.18
C ASP A 146 -21.67 14.72 7.21
N ASN A 147 -21.93 13.97 6.14
CA ASN A 147 -20.94 13.64 5.12
C ASN A 147 -20.74 14.82 4.15
N LYS A 148 -19.67 15.58 4.39
CA LYS A 148 -19.31 16.77 3.61
C LYS A 148 -18.73 16.43 2.24
N VAL A 149 -18.82 17.41 1.33
CA VAL A 149 -18.10 17.40 0.06
C VAL A 149 -16.64 17.73 0.31
N TYR A 150 -15.75 17.10 -0.43
CA TYR A 150 -14.32 17.35 -0.44
C TYR A 150 -13.93 17.95 -1.79
N LEU A 151 -13.12 19.01 -1.74
CA LEU A 151 -12.33 19.46 -2.89
C LEU A 151 -11.14 18.50 -3.03
N VAL A 152 -10.97 17.92 -4.22
CA VAL A 152 -9.97 16.88 -4.48
C VAL A 152 -9.00 17.36 -5.54
N ASN A 153 -7.72 17.43 -5.18
CA ASN A 153 -6.61 17.49 -6.12
C ASN A 153 -6.27 16.05 -6.53
N LEU A 154 -6.40 15.75 -7.82
CA LEU A 154 -6.19 14.39 -8.37
C LEU A 154 -4.70 14.01 -8.47
N GLY A 155 -3.80 14.87 -8.03
CA GLY A 155 -2.37 14.62 -8.04
C GLY A 155 -1.80 14.67 -9.45
N TYR A 156 -0.81 13.82 -9.72
CA TYR A 156 -0.04 13.81 -10.97
C TYR A 156 -0.19 12.48 -11.69
N ALA A 157 -0.11 12.51 -13.03
CA ALA A 157 0.08 11.31 -13.81
C ALA A 157 1.43 10.66 -13.47
N VAL A 158 1.58 9.37 -13.82
CA VAL A 158 2.89 8.72 -13.74
C VAL A 158 3.83 9.38 -14.75
N GLY A 159 5.04 9.73 -14.30
CA GLY A 159 6.05 10.34 -15.15
C GLY A 159 6.51 9.43 -16.28
N THR A 160 6.88 10.03 -17.41
CA THR A 160 7.40 9.34 -18.60
C THR A 160 8.76 9.89 -19.05
N ALA A 161 9.24 10.94 -18.39
CA ALA A 161 10.52 11.56 -18.70
C ALA A 161 11.67 10.62 -18.36
N LYS A 162 12.67 10.54 -19.25
CA LYS A 162 13.89 9.77 -18.99
C LYS A 162 14.69 10.43 -17.87
N ALA A 163 14.98 9.68 -16.81
CA ALA A 163 15.85 10.14 -15.73
C ALA A 163 17.33 9.83 -16.03
N ASN A 164 18.23 10.67 -15.50
CA ASN A 164 19.65 10.36 -15.46
C ASN A 164 19.95 9.19 -14.51
N PRO A 165 21.05 8.45 -14.68
CA PRO A 165 21.46 7.42 -13.72
C PRO A 165 21.46 7.93 -12.28
N GLY A 166 20.97 7.10 -11.35
CA GLY A 166 20.79 7.45 -9.94
C GLY A 166 19.61 8.36 -9.60
N ASN A 167 18.91 8.92 -10.60
CA ASN A 167 17.78 9.83 -10.41
C ASN A 167 16.44 9.17 -10.74
N VAL A 168 15.35 9.87 -10.42
CA VAL A 168 13.98 9.48 -10.75
C VAL A 168 13.19 10.64 -11.35
N ALA A 169 12.18 10.31 -12.14
CA ALA A 169 11.22 11.25 -12.70
C ALA A 169 9.81 10.69 -12.54
N VAL A 170 9.33 10.67 -11.30
CA VAL A 170 8.11 9.93 -10.93
C VAL A 170 6.82 10.66 -11.30
N ASP A 171 6.81 11.99 -11.34
CA ASP A 171 5.59 12.74 -11.61
C ASP A 171 5.52 13.18 -13.08
N GLY A 172 4.33 13.07 -13.67
CA GLY A 172 3.96 13.61 -14.98
C GLY A 172 3.05 14.83 -14.83
N ASP A 173 2.12 15.01 -15.77
CA ASP A 173 1.22 16.16 -15.79
C ASP A 173 0.20 16.13 -14.63
N PRO A 174 -0.22 17.30 -14.11
CA PRO A 174 -1.31 17.39 -13.14
C PRO A 174 -2.62 16.78 -13.69
N ARG A 175 -3.30 15.98 -12.87
CA ARG A 175 -4.56 15.29 -13.26
C ARG A 175 -5.81 16.15 -13.07
N GLY A 176 -5.66 17.36 -12.53
CA GLY A 176 -6.76 18.31 -12.33
C GLY A 176 -7.50 18.10 -11.02
N TRP A 177 -8.76 18.55 -10.99
CA TRP A 177 -9.54 18.70 -9.76
C TRP A 177 -10.97 18.15 -9.90
N LYS A 178 -11.51 17.64 -8.79
CA LYS A 178 -12.90 17.18 -8.69
C LYS A 178 -13.49 17.59 -7.35
N LYS A 179 -14.81 17.50 -7.24
CA LYS A 179 -15.52 17.45 -5.97
C LYS A 179 -16.05 16.04 -5.73
N VAL A 180 -15.90 15.54 -4.50
CA VAL A 180 -16.30 14.19 -4.11
C VAL A 180 -17.08 14.24 -2.81
N ARG A 181 -18.15 13.46 -2.73
CA ARG A 181 -18.86 13.16 -1.48
C ARG A 181 -19.00 11.66 -1.34
N ILE A 182 -18.82 11.16 -0.13
CA ILE A 182 -18.90 9.72 0.15
C ILE A 182 -19.95 9.51 1.22
N LEU A 183 -20.81 8.52 1.01
CA LEU A 183 -21.92 8.13 1.88
C LEU A 183 -21.80 6.64 2.22
N ARG A 184 -22.44 6.20 3.30
CA ARG A 184 -22.64 4.77 3.53
C ARG A 184 -23.75 4.27 2.61
N SER A 185 -23.66 3.01 2.20
CA SER A 185 -24.68 2.33 1.40
C SER A 185 -24.75 0.87 1.85
N GLY A 186 -25.72 0.55 2.72
CA GLY A 186 -25.72 -0.73 3.44
C GLY A 186 -24.43 -0.92 4.24
N ASN A 187 -23.75 -2.06 4.03
CA ASN A 187 -22.44 -2.35 4.62
C ASN A 187 -21.25 -1.75 3.82
N GLY A 188 -21.52 -1.12 2.68
CA GLY A 188 -20.51 -0.52 1.81
C GLY A 188 -20.65 1.00 1.70
N TYR A 189 -20.18 1.54 0.60
CA TYR A 189 -20.10 2.97 0.35
C TYR A 189 -20.86 3.35 -0.90
N LYS A 190 -21.18 4.64 -1.01
CA LYS A 190 -21.58 5.29 -2.25
C LYS A 190 -20.70 6.50 -2.46
N ILE A 191 -20.01 6.55 -3.58
CA ILE A 191 -19.21 7.70 -4.00
C ILE A 191 -20.02 8.53 -5.00
N GLN A 192 -20.07 9.84 -4.75
CA GLN A 192 -20.57 10.85 -5.67
C GLN A 192 -19.41 11.72 -6.10
N TYR A 193 -19.26 11.99 -7.39
CA TYR A 193 -18.16 12.80 -7.91
C TYR A 193 -18.56 13.62 -9.14
N ALA A 194 -17.96 14.80 -9.28
CA ALA A 194 -18.23 15.70 -10.40
C ALA A 194 -17.05 16.66 -10.67
N ASP A 195 -17.06 17.28 -11.85
CA ASP A 195 -16.25 18.48 -12.13
C ASP A 195 -16.66 19.64 -11.24
N LEU A 196 -15.71 20.53 -10.93
CA LEU A 196 -15.90 21.59 -9.94
C LEU A 196 -17.11 22.48 -10.21
N ALA A 197 -17.32 22.88 -11.47
CA ALA A 197 -18.43 23.74 -11.90
C ALA A 197 -19.74 22.98 -12.19
N SER A 198 -19.73 21.65 -12.20
CA SER A 198 -20.90 20.86 -12.59
C SER A 198 -22.01 20.95 -11.55
N LYS A 199 -23.26 21.05 -12.01
CA LYS A 199 -24.46 20.98 -11.14
C LYS A 199 -25.03 19.57 -11.03
N THR A 200 -24.52 18.63 -11.83
CA THR A 200 -24.85 17.21 -11.78
C THR A 200 -23.62 16.42 -11.34
N PHE A 201 -23.82 15.18 -10.90
CA PHE A 201 -22.75 14.31 -10.45
C PHE A 201 -22.98 12.87 -10.91
N THR A 202 -21.91 12.11 -10.98
CA THR A 202 -21.94 10.66 -11.15
C THR A 202 -21.94 10.00 -9.78
N GLU A 203 -22.69 8.92 -9.62
CA GLU A 203 -22.64 8.11 -8.40
C GLU A 203 -22.41 6.62 -8.69
N LYS A 204 -21.69 5.97 -7.77
CA LYS A 204 -21.39 4.53 -7.81
C LYS A 204 -21.44 3.95 -6.40
N THR A 205 -21.97 2.73 -6.28
CA THR A 205 -21.87 1.95 -5.04
C THR A 205 -20.55 1.16 -5.05
N VAL A 206 -19.89 1.09 -3.91
CA VAL A 206 -18.67 0.31 -3.69
C VAL A 206 -18.92 -0.64 -2.51
N SER A 207 -18.97 -1.93 -2.79
CA SER A 207 -19.13 -2.98 -1.77
C SER A 207 -17.81 -3.24 -1.06
N LYS A 208 -17.85 -3.59 0.23
CA LYS A 208 -16.69 -4.10 0.95
C LYS A 208 -16.42 -5.55 0.54
N ASP A 209 -15.15 -5.93 0.51
CA ASP A 209 -14.70 -7.30 0.31
C ASP A 209 -13.80 -7.72 1.47
N ALA A 210 -14.24 -8.74 2.22
CA ALA A 210 -13.58 -9.13 3.47
C ALA A 210 -12.18 -9.73 3.25
N ASP A 211 -11.86 -10.19 2.04
CA ASP A 211 -10.57 -10.82 1.72
C ASP A 211 -9.44 -9.80 1.49
N PHE A 212 -9.78 -8.54 1.26
CA PHE A 212 -8.85 -7.44 0.99
C PHE A 212 -8.84 -6.43 2.14
N ASN A 213 -7.83 -5.56 2.23
CA ASN A 213 -7.86 -4.41 3.16
C ASN A 213 -8.75 -3.29 2.60
N PHE A 214 -8.76 -3.13 1.27
CA PHE A 214 -9.50 -2.10 0.56
C PHE A 214 -10.16 -2.62 -0.72
N THR A 215 -11.31 -2.06 -1.04
CA THR A 215 -11.86 -2.08 -2.40
C THR A 215 -11.47 -0.77 -3.09
N PHE A 216 -10.79 -0.86 -4.24
CA PHE A 216 -10.26 0.33 -4.92
C PHE A 216 -11.17 0.83 -6.03
N PHE A 217 -11.20 2.15 -6.25
CA PHE A 217 -12.01 2.81 -7.27
C PHE A 217 -11.16 3.79 -8.10
N SER A 218 -11.44 3.84 -9.40
CA SER A 218 -10.86 4.81 -10.33
C SER A 218 -11.91 5.80 -10.79
N LEU A 219 -11.65 7.09 -10.60
CA LEU A 219 -12.46 8.17 -11.16
C LEU A 219 -12.35 8.24 -12.69
N THR A 220 -11.22 7.80 -13.25
CA THR A 220 -10.98 7.76 -14.69
C THR A 220 -11.87 6.72 -15.37
N SER A 221 -11.91 5.49 -14.85
CA SER A 221 -12.76 4.44 -15.42
C SER A 221 -14.19 4.47 -14.90
N GLY A 222 -14.42 5.11 -13.75
CA GLY A 222 -15.69 5.10 -13.03
C GLY A 222 -16.05 3.74 -12.42
N ASN A 223 -15.08 2.83 -12.26
CA ASN A 223 -15.30 1.47 -11.78
C ASN A 223 -14.32 1.08 -10.67
N THR A 224 -14.66 0.00 -9.96
CA THR A 224 -13.72 -0.66 -9.05
C THR A 224 -12.60 -1.34 -9.82
N VAL A 225 -11.40 -1.39 -9.25
CA VAL A 225 -10.19 -1.95 -9.88
C VAL A 225 -9.45 -2.86 -8.90
N SER A 226 -8.76 -3.88 -9.41
CA SER A 226 -7.90 -4.76 -8.59
C SER A 226 -6.54 -4.10 -8.38
N VAL A 227 -6.12 -3.95 -7.12
CA VAL A 227 -4.84 -3.32 -6.76
C VAL A 227 -4.04 -4.27 -5.86
N GLU A 228 -4.16 -4.18 -4.54
CA GLU A 228 -3.47 -5.11 -3.65
C GLU A 228 -3.95 -6.57 -3.86
N PRO A 229 -3.09 -7.59 -3.64
CA PRO A 229 -3.54 -8.97 -3.45
C PRO A 229 -4.46 -9.11 -2.22
N ALA A 230 -5.07 -10.29 -2.05
CA ALA A 230 -5.80 -10.59 -0.80
C ALA A 230 -4.89 -10.29 0.41
N LYS A 231 -5.46 -9.79 1.51
CA LYS A 231 -4.69 -9.21 2.62
C LYS A 231 -3.77 -10.20 3.35
N ALA A 232 -3.93 -11.50 3.11
CA ALA A 232 -3.06 -12.56 3.62
C ALA A 232 -1.99 -13.03 2.62
N LYS A 233 -1.88 -12.39 1.45
CA LYS A 233 -1.04 -12.79 0.30
C LYS A 233 -0.07 -11.69 -0.16
N TRP A 234 0.36 -10.85 0.78
CA TRP A 234 1.45 -9.90 0.58
C TRP A 234 1.91 -9.33 1.93
N ASP A 235 3.19 -9.00 2.01
CA ASP A 235 3.86 -8.48 3.20
C ASP A 235 4.42 -7.07 2.99
N LEU A 236 5.05 -6.84 1.85
CA LEU A 236 5.75 -5.60 1.53
C LEU A 236 5.20 -4.98 0.24
N ASN A 237 5.18 -3.65 0.16
CA ASN A 237 4.83 -2.92 -1.06
C ASN A 237 5.92 -1.90 -1.40
N PHE A 238 6.55 -2.08 -2.56
CA PHE A 238 7.50 -1.12 -3.15
C PHE A 238 6.74 -0.12 -4.00
N THR A 239 6.85 1.17 -3.68
CA THR A 239 6.08 2.22 -4.35
C THR A 239 6.73 3.60 -4.22
N VAL A 240 6.23 4.55 -5.02
CA VAL A 240 6.28 5.97 -4.68
C VAL A 240 5.28 6.23 -3.55
N PHE A 241 5.64 7.07 -2.59
CA PHE A 241 4.86 7.26 -1.36
C PHE A 241 4.89 8.70 -0.86
N THR A 242 3.73 9.30 -0.63
CA THR A 242 3.65 10.59 0.08
C THR A 242 3.84 10.34 1.57
N ASN A 243 4.92 10.89 2.13
CA ASN A 243 5.26 10.80 3.55
C ASN A 243 5.37 12.20 4.17
N TYR A 244 5.60 12.24 5.48
CA TYR A 244 6.01 13.45 6.17
C TYR A 244 7.54 13.53 6.25
N LEU A 245 8.08 14.69 5.90
CA LEU A 245 9.49 15.04 6.05
C LEU A 245 9.59 16.05 7.19
N ASN A 246 10.40 15.74 8.20
CA ASN A 246 10.67 16.67 9.29
C ASN A 246 11.71 17.70 8.84
N MET A 247 11.31 18.97 8.80
CA MET A 247 12.14 20.12 8.40
C MET A 247 12.77 20.83 9.61
N GLY A 248 12.89 20.15 10.75
CA GLY A 248 13.40 20.69 12.00
C GLY A 248 12.39 21.64 12.66
N PRO A 249 12.80 22.85 13.08
CA PRO A 249 11.91 23.81 13.74
C PRO A 249 10.67 24.21 12.92
N GLY A 250 10.70 24.04 11.60
CA GLY A 250 9.57 24.31 10.71
C GLY A 250 8.44 23.28 10.78
N GLY A 251 8.64 22.16 11.48
CA GLY A 251 7.68 21.08 11.59
C GLY A 251 7.75 20.07 10.43
N GLU A 252 6.69 19.28 10.28
CA GLU A 252 6.57 18.27 9.24
C GLU A 252 5.85 18.80 8.01
N VAL A 253 6.40 18.51 6.83
CA VAL A 253 5.81 18.83 5.53
C VAL A 253 5.49 17.56 4.76
N THR A 254 4.50 17.60 3.88
CA THR A 254 4.26 16.51 2.93
C THR A 254 5.38 16.46 1.89
N TYR A 255 5.85 15.25 1.58
CA TYR A 255 6.94 15.03 0.63
C TYR A 255 6.76 13.68 -0.09
N ALA A 256 7.02 13.64 -1.39
CA ALA A 256 6.97 12.41 -2.18
C ALA A 256 8.30 11.68 -2.14
N TYR A 257 8.30 10.46 -1.58
CA TYR A 257 9.44 9.57 -1.55
C TYR A 257 9.34 8.56 -2.70
N SER A 258 10.49 8.31 -3.32
CA SER A 258 10.71 7.20 -4.26
C SER A 258 11.48 6.06 -3.59
N ASP A 259 11.39 4.85 -4.15
CA ASP A 259 11.88 3.59 -3.56
C ASP A 259 11.45 3.43 -2.08
N PHE A 260 10.18 3.68 -1.82
CA PHE A 260 9.62 3.54 -0.48
C PHE A 260 9.04 2.14 -0.32
N ILE A 261 9.19 1.56 0.87
CA ILE A 261 8.69 0.22 1.18
C ILE A 261 7.74 0.31 2.38
N THR A 262 6.46 0.03 2.15
CA THR A 262 5.48 -0.13 3.23
C THR A 262 5.28 -1.60 3.55
N SER A 263 4.79 -1.88 4.75
CA SER A 263 4.36 -3.21 5.19
C SER A 263 2.84 -3.33 5.21
N ASN A 264 2.32 -4.54 5.04
CA ASN A 264 0.90 -4.87 5.15
C ASN A 264 0.45 -4.91 6.63
N SER A 265 0.61 -3.81 7.37
CA SER A 265 0.27 -3.75 8.79
C SER A 265 -1.20 -4.06 9.08
N LYS A 266 -2.10 -3.80 8.11
CA LYS A 266 -3.54 -4.09 8.20
C LYS A 266 -3.86 -5.57 7.99
N GLY A 267 -3.09 -6.26 7.15
CA GLY A 267 -3.14 -7.70 6.99
C GLY A 267 -2.48 -8.47 8.14
N GLY A 268 -1.72 -7.77 8.99
CA GLY A 268 -1.09 -8.34 10.18
C GLY A 268 0.43 -8.46 10.07
N THR A 269 1.05 -8.04 8.96
CA THR A 269 2.51 -8.05 8.80
C THR A 269 3.14 -7.06 9.77
N GLN A 270 4.13 -7.52 10.54
CA GLN A 270 4.88 -6.72 11.50
C GLN A 270 6.35 -6.65 11.08
N VAL A 271 7.00 -5.51 11.29
CA VAL A 271 8.40 -5.32 10.86
C VAL A 271 9.20 -4.53 11.89
N TYR A 272 10.47 -4.88 12.09
CA TYR A 272 11.40 -3.98 12.76
C TYR A 272 12.79 -4.01 12.13
N GLN A 273 13.54 -2.92 12.33
CA GLN A 273 14.90 -2.76 11.84
C GLN A 273 15.90 -3.31 12.87
N VAL A 274 16.89 -4.04 12.39
CA VAL A 274 18.06 -4.46 13.18
C VAL A 274 19.28 -3.72 12.65
N LEU A 275 19.95 -2.95 13.52
CA LEU A 275 21.28 -2.41 13.23
C LEU A 275 22.31 -3.51 13.49
N VAL A 276 23.27 -3.67 12.57
CA VAL A 276 24.34 -4.67 12.69
C VAL A 276 25.17 -4.45 13.96
N SER A 277 25.37 -3.19 14.35
CA SER A 277 26.08 -2.80 15.57
C SER A 277 25.39 -3.24 16.86
N ALA A 278 24.09 -3.54 16.83
CA ALA A 278 23.30 -3.92 18.01
C ALA A 278 22.83 -5.39 17.97
N GLY A 279 22.41 -5.89 16.81
CA GLY A 279 21.84 -7.23 16.65
C GLY A 279 22.78 -8.28 16.04
N GLY A 280 23.99 -7.89 15.63
CA GLY A 280 24.96 -8.74 14.94
C GLY A 280 24.75 -8.79 13.42
N SER A 281 25.52 -9.64 12.74
CA SER A 281 25.48 -9.75 11.28
C SER A 281 24.16 -10.38 10.78
N TYR A 282 23.77 -10.08 9.54
CA TYR A 282 22.63 -10.74 8.89
C TYR A 282 22.83 -12.27 8.81
N ALA A 283 24.05 -12.72 8.53
CA ALA A 283 24.37 -14.14 8.40
C ALA A 283 24.10 -14.89 9.70
N ASP A 284 24.55 -14.33 10.83
CA ASP A 284 24.47 -14.95 12.16
C ASP A 284 23.14 -14.69 12.87
N PHE A 285 22.22 -13.93 12.26
CA PHE A 285 20.92 -13.63 12.87
C PHE A 285 19.99 -14.84 12.75
N THR A 286 19.51 -15.34 13.91
CA THR A 286 18.65 -16.53 14.05
C THR A 286 17.35 -16.16 14.76
N LYS A 287 16.37 -17.07 14.74
CA LYS A 287 15.07 -16.86 15.40
C LYS A 287 15.21 -16.54 16.90
N ALA A 288 16.19 -17.15 17.58
CA ALA A 288 16.47 -16.91 18.99
C ALA A 288 16.90 -15.45 19.31
N LYS A 289 17.35 -14.68 18.32
CA LYS A 289 17.72 -13.27 18.46
C LYS A 289 16.56 -12.30 18.20
N VAL A 290 15.38 -12.81 17.82
CA VAL A 290 14.20 -11.97 17.58
C VAL A 290 13.72 -11.36 18.89
N VAL A 291 13.51 -10.04 18.88
CA VAL A 291 12.93 -9.29 19.99
C VAL A 291 11.49 -8.96 19.65
N GLU A 292 10.52 -9.71 20.19
CA GLU A 292 9.09 -9.54 19.87
C GLU A 292 8.58 -8.11 20.17
N ASP A 293 9.08 -7.50 21.24
CA ASP A 293 8.72 -6.14 21.63
C ASP A 293 9.09 -5.08 20.58
N SER A 294 10.10 -5.35 19.74
CA SER A 294 10.51 -4.44 18.66
C SER A 294 9.48 -4.34 17.54
N PHE A 295 8.53 -5.28 17.44
CA PHE A 295 7.45 -5.21 16.45
C PHE A 295 6.33 -4.24 16.83
N LYS A 296 6.19 -3.87 18.11
CA LYS A 296 5.07 -3.05 18.61
C LYS A 296 4.82 -1.77 17.78
N PRO A 297 5.85 -1.00 17.37
CA PRO A 297 5.63 0.20 16.55
C PRO A 297 5.00 -0.09 15.18
N SER A 298 5.31 -1.24 14.58
CA SER A 298 4.88 -1.60 13.23
C SER A 298 3.39 -1.94 13.12
N VAL A 299 2.75 -2.28 14.25
CA VAL A 299 1.30 -2.54 14.32
C VAL A 299 0.51 -1.30 13.92
N THR A 300 1.03 -0.11 14.24
CA THR A 300 0.39 1.18 13.94
C THR A 300 1.22 2.07 13.02
N ASP A 301 2.28 1.55 12.40
CA ASP A 301 3.08 2.30 11.44
C ASP A 301 3.68 1.37 10.37
N GLN A 302 3.14 1.47 9.16
CA GLN A 302 3.54 0.65 8.02
C GLN A 302 4.94 0.97 7.47
N ARG A 303 5.62 2.01 7.97
CA ARG A 303 6.83 2.60 7.38
C ARG A 303 8.15 2.13 8.00
N MET A 304 8.14 1.06 8.79
CA MET A 304 9.34 0.61 9.52
C MET A 304 10.55 0.36 8.62
N ILE A 305 10.35 -0.12 7.38
CA ILE A 305 11.38 -0.11 6.34
C ILE A 305 11.42 1.29 5.70
N GLY A 306 10.30 1.70 5.09
CA GLY A 306 10.09 3.02 4.55
C GLY A 306 11.20 3.43 3.57
N ALA A 307 11.82 4.57 3.84
CA ALA A 307 12.98 5.08 3.11
C ALA A 307 14.33 4.70 3.75
N ASN A 308 14.32 4.07 4.94
CA ASN A 308 15.50 3.93 5.79
C ASN A 308 16.50 2.88 5.32
N TRP A 309 16.10 2.00 4.40
CA TRP A 309 16.96 0.97 3.82
C TRP A 309 18.00 1.53 2.83
N ARG A 310 17.84 2.78 2.41
CA ARG A 310 18.67 3.41 1.37
C ARG A 310 18.93 4.89 1.64
N ASN A 311 20.04 5.38 1.11
CA ASN A 311 20.27 6.80 0.89
C ASN A 311 19.68 7.17 -0.48
N GLY A 312 18.83 8.20 -0.51
CA GLY A 312 18.11 8.59 -1.74
C GLY A 312 18.97 9.31 -2.80
N GLY A 313 20.26 9.50 -2.53
CA GLY A 313 21.12 10.44 -3.24
C GLY A 313 20.91 11.88 -2.74
N GLY A 314 21.58 12.85 -3.36
CA GLY A 314 21.48 14.25 -2.96
C GLY A 314 21.68 15.23 -4.11
N GLN A 315 21.19 16.46 -3.91
CA GLN A 315 21.30 17.58 -4.86
C GLN A 315 22.77 17.94 -5.18
N ASN A 316 23.71 17.52 -4.34
CA ASN A 316 25.15 17.68 -4.50
C ASN A 316 25.81 16.60 -5.39
N GLY A 317 25.02 15.75 -6.06
CA GLY A 317 25.52 14.73 -6.98
C GLY A 317 25.91 13.40 -6.32
N SER A 318 25.60 13.18 -5.04
CA SER A 318 25.79 11.87 -4.41
C SER A 318 24.81 10.86 -5.01
N LEU A 319 25.36 9.74 -5.49
CA LEU A 319 24.55 8.64 -6.01
C LEU A 319 23.75 7.98 -4.88
N PRO A 320 22.54 7.48 -5.19
CA PRO A 320 21.77 6.68 -4.25
C PRO A 320 22.54 5.41 -3.88
N SER A 321 22.34 4.91 -2.67
CA SER A 321 23.04 3.71 -2.18
C SER A 321 22.24 2.94 -1.15
N ILE A 322 22.48 1.64 -1.07
CA ILE A 322 21.91 0.79 -0.03
C ILE A 322 22.65 1.01 1.29
N ARG A 323 21.91 1.04 2.39
CA ARG A 323 22.50 1.03 3.72
C ARG A 323 22.79 -0.39 4.17
N THR A 324 24.07 -0.70 4.37
CA THR A 324 24.57 -2.04 4.72
C THR A 324 24.74 -2.25 6.23
N ASP A 325 24.51 -1.21 7.03
CA ASP A 325 24.58 -1.22 8.49
C ASP A 325 23.33 -1.83 9.16
N ARG A 326 22.37 -2.31 8.37
CA ARG A 326 21.07 -2.78 8.84
C ARG A 326 20.48 -3.89 7.98
N PHE A 327 19.55 -4.60 8.59
CA PHE A 327 18.58 -5.46 7.92
C PHE A 327 17.25 -5.37 8.69
N TYR A 328 16.25 -6.11 8.25
CA TYR A 328 14.90 -6.06 8.81
C TYR A 328 14.45 -7.46 9.20
N VAL A 329 13.64 -7.54 10.24
CA VAL A 329 12.89 -8.74 10.57
C VAL A 329 11.43 -8.47 10.23
N VAL A 330 10.86 -9.33 9.38
CA VAL A 330 9.46 -9.28 8.96
C VAL A 330 8.76 -10.49 9.57
N LYS A 331 7.62 -10.28 10.22
CA LYS A 331 6.72 -11.32 10.70
C LYS A 331 5.45 -11.25 9.87
N ASP A 332 5.16 -12.27 9.10
CA ASP A 332 3.96 -12.31 8.26
C ASP A 332 2.69 -12.58 9.11
N ALA A 333 1.52 -12.48 8.47
CA ALA A 333 0.24 -12.72 9.11
C ALA A 333 0.04 -14.17 9.59
N ALA A 334 0.80 -15.12 9.04
CA ALA A 334 0.80 -16.53 9.45
C ALA A 334 1.73 -16.81 10.64
N GLY A 335 2.52 -15.82 11.06
CA GLY A 335 3.46 -15.94 12.18
C GLY A 335 4.84 -16.48 11.80
N ASN A 336 5.17 -16.56 10.50
CA ASN A 336 6.53 -16.86 10.07
C ASN A 336 7.41 -15.62 10.23
N TYR A 337 8.69 -15.83 10.49
CA TYR A 337 9.66 -14.77 10.66
C TYR A 337 10.70 -14.84 9.55
N TYR A 338 10.99 -13.71 8.93
CA TYR A 338 11.97 -13.58 7.87
C TYR A 338 13.01 -12.54 8.29
N LYS A 339 14.27 -12.78 7.97
CA LYS A 339 15.26 -11.69 7.90
C LYS A 339 15.35 -11.23 6.44
N VAL A 340 15.39 -9.92 6.22
CA VAL A 340 15.41 -9.30 4.89
C VAL A 340 16.49 -8.22 4.88
N LYS A 341 17.39 -8.25 3.89
CA LYS A 341 18.32 -7.16 3.59
C LYS A 341 18.25 -6.80 2.11
N PHE A 342 18.60 -5.56 1.78
CA PHE A 342 18.64 -5.10 0.41
C PHE A 342 20.08 -5.15 -0.11
N LEU A 343 20.23 -5.48 -1.39
CA LEU A 343 21.53 -5.62 -2.06
C LEU A 343 21.73 -4.51 -3.09
N THR A 344 20.71 -4.19 -3.87
CA THR A 344 20.75 -3.11 -4.86
C THR A 344 19.41 -2.36 -4.94
N MET A 345 19.45 -1.15 -5.49
CA MET A 345 18.27 -0.35 -5.86
C MET A 345 18.33 0.16 -7.31
N THR A 346 19.38 -0.26 -8.04
CA THR A 346 19.61 0.06 -9.44
C THR A 346 19.98 -1.20 -10.21
N ASN A 347 19.78 -1.17 -11.53
CA ASN A 347 20.38 -2.14 -12.46
C ASN A 347 21.84 -1.78 -12.80
N ASP A 348 22.47 -2.57 -13.66
CA ASP A 348 23.87 -2.39 -14.08
C ASP A 348 24.13 -1.05 -14.80
N ALA A 349 23.09 -0.42 -15.37
CA ALA A 349 23.17 0.89 -15.98
C ALA A 349 22.97 2.05 -14.98
N GLY A 350 22.80 1.76 -13.68
CA GLY A 350 22.54 2.76 -12.65
C GLY A 350 21.09 3.28 -12.64
N GLU A 351 20.16 2.61 -13.33
CA GLU A 351 18.76 3.00 -13.36
C GLU A 351 18.02 2.54 -12.09
N ARG A 352 17.48 3.50 -11.35
CA ARG A 352 16.68 3.30 -10.13
C ARG A 352 15.41 2.48 -10.39
N GLY A 353 14.85 1.92 -9.33
CA GLY A 353 13.58 1.18 -9.39
C GLY A 353 13.75 -0.30 -9.73
N ASN A 354 14.98 -0.82 -9.65
CA ASN A 354 15.33 -2.22 -9.82
C ASN A 354 15.98 -2.69 -8.51
N VAL A 355 15.22 -3.39 -7.69
CA VAL A 355 15.60 -3.76 -6.33
C VAL A 355 16.00 -5.22 -6.29
N VAL A 356 17.13 -5.50 -5.67
CA VAL A 356 17.53 -6.86 -5.32
C VAL A 356 17.55 -6.95 -3.81
N LEU A 357 16.83 -7.92 -3.24
CA LEU A 357 16.83 -8.21 -1.81
C LEU A 357 17.26 -9.66 -1.56
N GLU A 358 17.88 -9.90 -0.41
CA GLU A 358 18.13 -11.23 0.13
C GLU A 358 17.21 -11.44 1.33
N TYR A 359 16.55 -12.59 1.38
CA TYR A 359 15.70 -12.97 2.51
C TYR A 359 15.89 -14.44 2.89
N ALA A 360 15.57 -14.78 4.13
CA ALA A 360 15.52 -16.15 4.63
C ALA A 360 14.52 -16.27 5.76
N ILE A 361 13.84 -17.43 5.85
CA ILE A 361 13.03 -17.76 7.02
C ILE A 361 13.92 -18.02 8.25
N LEU A 362 13.49 -17.51 9.40
CA LEU A 362 14.10 -17.71 10.70
C LEU A 362 13.40 -18.87 11.39
N LYS A 363 14.06 -20.04 11.42
CA LYS A 363 13.61 -21.24 12.13
C LYS A 363 14.09 -21.26 13.57
#